data_AF-A0AA38VZN8-F1
#
_entry.id   AF-A0AA38VZN8-F1
#
_cell.length_a   1.000
_cell.length_b   1.000
_cell.length_c   1.000
_cell.angle_alpha   90.00
_cell.angle_beta   90.00
_cell.angle_gamma   90.00
#
_symmetry.space_group_name_H-M   'P 1'
#
loop_
_entity.id
_entity.type
_entity.pdbx_description
1 polymer ?
#
loop_
_entity_poly.entity_id
_entity_poly.type
_entity_poly.pdbx_seq_one_letter_code
_entity_poly.pdbx_strand_id
1 'polypeptide(L)'
;MLFVALLASLLPLASATVCAEDNCLRAVMNPTRLASASEFCASFTVPACKATTIPSYLGNCHSDAARVSSACSCQFPAYTPTVTVTVTAPAAVATAP
;
A
#
# COMPACT_ATOMS: atom_id res chain seq x y z
N MET A 1 21.06 -1.56 42.25
CA MET A 1 21.34 -1.63 40.80
C MET A 1 20.03 -1.99 40.11
N LEU A 2 19.40 -0.99 39.48
CA LEU A 2 18.04 -1.07 38.93
C LEU A 2 18.13 -1.52 37.46
N PHE A 3 17.69 -2.73 37.16
CA PHE A 3 17.57 -3.23 35.79
C PHE A 3 16.35 -2.59 35.13
N VAL A 4 16.58 -1.58 34.29
CA VAL A 4 15.53 -0.97 33.46
C VAL A 4 15.32 -1.87 32.24
N ALA A 5 14.18 -2.56 32.24
CA ALA A 5 13.75 -3.41 31.12
C ALA A 5 13.49 -2.54 29.88
N LEU A 6 14.33 -2.72 28.86
CA LEU A 6 14.17 -2.11 27.55
C LEU A 6 13.09 -2.89 26.78
N LEU A 7 11.82 -2.52 26.98
CA LEU A 7 10.73 -2.95 26.10
C LEU A 7 10.87 -2.22 24.77
N ALA A 8 11.65 -2.81 23.86
CA ALA A 8 11.71 -2.39 22.46
C ALA A 8 10.37 -2.71 21.79
N SER A 9 9.49 -1.71 21.78
CA SER A 9 8.24 -1.70 21.01
C SER A 9 8.58 -1.96 19.54
N LEU A 10 8.28 -3.17 19.05
CA LEU A 10 8.27 -3.51 17.63
C LEU A 10 7.09 -2.81 16.97
N LEU A 11 7.17 -1.48 16.83
CA LEU A 11 6.32 -0.78 15.86
C LEU A 11 6.74 -1.32 14.49
N PRO A 12 5.85 -1.96 13.72
CA PRO A 12 6.18 -2.26 12.34
C PRO A 12 6.47 -0.92 11.66
N LEU A 13 7.72 -0.74 11.20
CA LEU A 13 8.07 0.33 10.28
C LEU A 13 7.19 0.11 9.05
N ALA A 14 6.05 0.80 8.99
CA ALA A 14 5.33 0.97 7.75
C ALA A 14 6.34 1.61 6.79
N SER A 15 6.88 0.81 5.87
CA SER A 15 7.79 1.32 4.86
C SER A 15 7.02 2.39 4.11
N ALA A 16 7.38 3.65 4.32
CA ALA A 16 6.83 4.75 3.54
C ALA A 16 7.16 4.42 2.09
N THR A 17 6.15 4.07 1.30
CA THR A 17 6.33 3.84 -0.13
C THR A 17 6.81 5.16 -0.70
N VAL A 18 8.08 5.19 -1.13
CA VAL A 18 8.64 6.38 -1.76
C VAL A 18 7.99 6.51 -3.12
N CYS A 19 7.08 7.47 -3.22
CA CYS A 19 6.38 7.77 -4.44
C CYS A 19 7.21 8.70 -5.32
N ALA A 20 7.14 8.50 -6.63
CA ALA A 20 7.74 9.43 -7.58
C ALA A 20 6.94 10.75 -7.56
N GLU A 21 7.53 11.84 -7.09
CA GLU A 21 6.91 13.18 -7.05
C GLU A 21 6.83 13.84 -8.44
N ASP A 22 6.23 13.15 -9.39
CA ASP A 22 6.13 13.63 -10.77
C ASP A 22 4.73 14.22 -11.10
N ASN A 23 4.63 14.85 -12.27
CA ASN A 23 3.37 15.47 -12.70
C ASN A 23 2.24 14.44 -12.96
N CYS A 24 2.57 13.15 -13.13
CA CYS A 24 1.57 12.09 -13.25
C CYS A 24 0.96 11.78 -11.89
N LEU A 25 1.79 11.61 -10.84
CA LEU A 25 1.31 11.44 -9.47
C LEU A 25 0.46 12.62 -9.02
N ARG A 26 0.90 13.85 -9.32
CA ARG A 26 0.12 15.06 -9.02
C ARG A 26 -1.25 15.09 -9.70
N ALA A 27 -1.36 14.53 -10.91
CA ALA A 27 -2.63 14.42 -11.62
C ALA A 27 -3.56 13.37 -10.98
N VAL A 28 -3.00 12.24 -10.52
CA VAL A 28 -3.73 11.20 -9.77
C VAL A 28 -4.20 11.72 -8.41
N MET A 29 -3.39 12.52 -7.72
CA MET A 29 -3.69 13.15 -6.42
C MET A 29 -4.64 14.35 -6.51
N ASN A 30 -5.11 14.73 -7.70
CA ASN A 30 -5.96 15.90 -7.85
C ASN A 30 -7.26 15.72 -7.03
N PRO A 31 -7.53 16.57 -6.02
CA PRO A 31 -8.64 16.36 -5.10
C PRO A 31 -10.01 16.41 -5.78
N THR A 32 -10.14 17.20 -6.87
CA THR A 32 -11.39 17.30 -7.64
C THR A 32 -11.68 16.04 -8.46
N ARG A 33 -10.68 15.18 -8.67
CA ARG A 33 -10.79 13.95 -9.47
C ARG A 33 -10.42 12.69 -8.70
N LEU A 34 -10.22 12.78 -7.38
CA LEU A 34 -9.68 11.71 -6.57
C LEU A 34 -10.54 10.44 -6.62
N ALA A 35 -11.86 10.58 -6.60
CA ALA A 35 -12.79 9.44 -6.72
C ALA A 35 -12.70 8.75 -8.10
N SER A 36 -12.67 9.53 -9.18
CA SER A 36 -12.47 8.99 -10.52
C SER A 36 -11.09 8.34 -10.68
N ALA A 37 -10.07 8.92 -10.06
CA ALA A 37 -8.73 8.37 -10.03
C ALA A 37 -8.67 7.06 -9.24
N SER A 38 -9.37 6.93 -8.12
CA SER A 38 -9.40 5.67 -7.36
C SER A 38 -10.08 4.55 -8.14
N GLU A 39 -11.23 4.82 -8.79
CA GLU A 39 -11.95 3.84 -9.62
C GLU A 39 -11.12 3.42 -10.83
N PHE A 40 -10.51 4.40 -11.52
CA PHE A 40 -9.62 4.12 -12.63
C PHE A 40 -8.40 3.31 -12.19
N CYS A 41 -7.72 3.70 -11.11
CA CYS A 41 -6.55 2.98 -10.61
C CYS A 41 -6.89 1.56 -10.14
N ALA A 42 -8.07 1.34 -9.55
CA ALA A 42 -8.55 0.02 -9.15
C ALA A 42 -8.75 -0.92 -10.35
N SER A 43 -9.19 -0.41 -11.50
CA SER A 43 -9.33 -1.22 -12.72
C SER A 43 -8.01 -1.36 -13.48
N PHE A 44 -7.28 -0.25 -13.65
CA PHE A 44 -6.06 -0.19 -14.45
C PHE A 44 -4.90 -1.04 -13.92
N THR A 45 -4.80 -1.17 -12.60
CA THR A 45 -3.73 -1.96 -11.95
C THR A 45 -4.04 -3.45 -11.86
N VAL A 46 -5.27 -3.88 -12.19
CA VAL A 46 -5.63 -5.30 -12.23
C VAL A 46 -5.05 -5.94 -13.50
N PRO A 47 -4.22 -7.00 -13.40
CA PRO A 47 -3.55 -7.61 -14.55
C PRO A 47 -4.49 -8.04 -15.68
N ALA A 48 -5.71 -8.45 -15.35
CA ALA A 48 -6.74 -8.89 -16.30
C ALA A 48 -7.58 -7.74 -16.90
N CYS A 49 -7.52 -6.54 -16.33
CA CYS A 49 -8.41 -5.42 -16.67
C CYS A 49 -7.62 -4.15 -17.01
N LYS A 50 -6.49 -4.27 -17.71
CA LYS A 50 -5.74 -3.09 -18.17
C LYS A 50 -6.65 -2.19 -18.99
N ALA A 51 -7.11 -1.09 -18.41
CA ALA A 51 -7.88 -0.10 -19.15
C ALA A 51 -6.97 0.38 -20.30
N THR A 52 -7.46 0.24 -21.53
CA THR A 52 -6.67 0.54 -22.74
C THR A 52 -6.56 2.04 -22.99
N THR A 53 -7.36 2.84 -22.28
CA THR A 53 -7.47 4.28 -22.48
C THR A 53 -7.15 5.01 -21.19
N ILE A 54 -6.11 5.83 -21.23
CA ILE A 54 -5.75 6.73 -20.13
C ILE A 54 -6.64 7.98 -20.23
N PRO A 55 -7.40 8.34 -19.18
CA PRO A 55 -8.23 9.53 -19.18
C PRO A 55 -7.43 10.80 -19.46
N SER A 56 -8.03 11.78 -20.14
CA SER A 56 -7.36 13.04 -20.50
C SER A 56 -6.86 13.85 -19.29
N TYR A 57 -7.51 13.72 -18.13
CA TYR A 57 -7.06 14.37 -16.89
C TYR A 57 -5.72 13.80 -16.37
N LEU A 58 -5.35 12.60 -16.81
CA LEU A 58 -4.03 11.99 -16.59
C LEU A 58 -3.05 12.28 -17.75
N GLY A 59 -3.29 13.33 -18.54
CA GLY A 59 -2.42 13.71 -19.66
C GLY A 59 -0.96 13.94 -19.28
N ASN A 60 -0.69 14.36 -18.02
CA ASN A 60 0.67 14.51 -17.48
C ASN A 60 1.42 13.18 -17.30
N CYS A 61 0.73 12.04 -17.47
CA CYS A 61 1.33 10.72 -17.54
C CYS A 61 1.83 10.38 -18.96
N HIS A 62 1.61 11.24 -19.96
CA HIS A 62 2.07 11.06 -21.35
C HIS A 62 1.61 9.75 -22.00
N SER A 63 0.43 9.26 -21.61
CA SER A 63 -0.09 7.95 -22.03
C SER A 63 0.82 6.76 -21.68
N ASP A 64 1.76 6.95 -20.75
CA ASP A 64 2.68 5.91 -20.31
C ASP A 64 2.02 5.05 -19.22
N ALA A 65 1.69 3.81 -19.58
CA ALA A 65 1.03 2.87 -18.70
C ALA A 65 1.88 2.49 -17.47
N ALA A 66 3.21 2.51 -17.57
CA ALA A 66 4.09 2.22 -16.43
C ALA A 66 4.04 3.37 -15.42
N ARG A 67 4.05 4.63 -15.90
CA ARG A 67 3.93 5.81 -15.03
C ARG A 67 2.58 5.87 -14.34
N VAL A 68 1.50 5.57 -15.07
CA VAL A 68 0.16 5.47 -14.49
C VAL A 68 0.10 4.36 -13.44
N SER A 69 0.64 3.18 -13.73
CA SER A 69 0.66 2.06 -12.78
C SER A 69 1.41 2.44 -11.50
N SER A 70 2.57 3.07 -11.62
CA SER A 70 3.38 3.55 -10.50
C SER A 70 2.63 4.59 -9.65
N ALA A 71 2.01 5.58 -10.29
CA ALA A 71 1.25 6.62 -9.59
C ALA A 71 0.01 6.04 -8.88
N CYS A 72 -0.70 5.12 -9.53
CA CYS A 72 -1.84 4.42 -8.94
C CYS A 72 -1.45 3.57 -7.74
N SER A 73 -0.38 2.78 -7.84
CA SER A 73 0.11 1.96 -6.72
C SER A 73 0.61 2.80 -5.54
N CYS A 74 1.16 3.98 -5.81
CA CYS A 74 1.54 4.93 -4.77
C CYS A 74 0.32 5.51 -4.04
N GLN A 75 -0.62 6.08 -4.79
CA GLN A 75 -1.74 6.83 -4.19
C GLN A 75 -2.81 5.91 -3.59
N PHE A 76 -3.03 4.76 -4.22
CA PHE A 76 -4.05 3.78 -3.86
C PHE A 76 -3.39 2.41 -3.67
N PRO A 77 -2.56 2.24 -2.63
CA PRO A 77 -1.90 0.97 -2.36
C PRO A 77 -2.96 -0.11 -2.14
N ALA A 78 -2.72 -1.30 -2.70
CA ALA A 78 -3.57 -2.44 -2.45
C ALA A 78 -3.57 -2.72 -0.93
N TYR A 79 -4.76 -2.86 -0.36
CA TYR A 79 -4.90 -3.24 1.04
C TYR A 79 -4.42 -4.68 1.20
N THR A 80 -3.23 -4.88 1.77
CA THR A 80 -2.83 -6.19 2.28
C THR A 80 -3.39 -6.33 3.68
N PRO A 81 -4.44 -7.16 3.91
CA PRO A 81 -4.90 -7.41 5.25
C PRO A 81 -3.76 -8.04 6.06
N THR A 82 -3.42 -7.42 7.18
CA THR A 82 -2.51 -8.02 8.15
C THR A 82 -3.20 -9.25 8.75
N VAL A 83 -2.78 -10.44 8.35
CA VAL A 83 -3.23 -11.68 8.99
C VAL A 83 -2.42 -11.85 10.27
N THR A 84 -3.01 -11.51 11.41
CA THR A 84 -2.43 -11.82 12.71
C THR A 84 -2.56 -13.33 12.94
N VAL A 85 -1.44 -14.05 12.79
CA VAL A 85 -1.37 -15.47 13.18
C VAL A 85 -1.07 -15.53 14.67
N THR A 86 -2.09 -15.80 15.47
CA THR A 86 -1.91 -16.10 16.89
C THR A 86 -1.35 -17.51 17.02
N VAL A 87 -0.07 -17.64 17.33
CA VAL A 87 0.54 -18.94 17.65
C VAL A 87 0.18 -19.27 19.10
N THR A 88 -0.75 -20.19 19.30
CA THR A 88 -1.03 -20.75 20.62
C THR A 88 0.12 -21.69 20.99
N ALA A 89 0.89 -21.32 22.02
CA ALA A 89 1.94 -22.19 22.55
C ALA A 89 1.31 -23.48 23.14
N PRO A 90 1.91 -24.67 22.91
CA PRO A 90 1.46 -25.88 23.56
C PRO A 90 1.62 -25.77 25.08
N ALA A 91 0.59 -26.15 25.83
CA ALA A 91 0.62 -26.18 27.28
C ALA A 91 1.68 -27.18 27.76
N ALA A 92 2.66 -26.71 28.54
CA ALA A 92 3.61 -27.58 29.22
C ALA A 92 2.85 -28.39 30.27
N VAL A 93 2.75 -29.71 30.05
CA VAL A 93 2.25 -30.65 31.06
C VAL A 93 3.35 -30.81 32.10
N ALA A 94 3.16 -30.18 33.26
CA ALA A 94 3.97 -30.42 34.44
C ALA A 94 3.52 -31.74 35.09
N THR A 95 4.28 -32.81 34.90
CA THR A 95 4.18 -34.04 35.69
C THR A 95 4.90 -33.84 37.01
N ALA A 96 4.24 -34.12 38.12
CA ALA A 96 4.79 -34.11 39.47
C ALA A 96 4.26 -35.33 40.26
N PRO A 97 4.88 -35.68 41.39
CA PRO A 97 6.28 -36.04 41.63
C PRO A 97 6.53 -37.56 41.55
#